data_AF-A0A4Q3TC04-F1
#
_entry.id   AF-A0A4Q3TC04-F1
#
_cell.length_a   1.000
_cell.length_b   1.000
_cell.length_c   1.000
_cell.angle_alpha   90.00
_cell.angle_beta   90.00
_cell.angle_gamma   90.00
#
_symmetry.space_group_name_H-M   'P 1'
#
loop_
_entity.id
_entity.type
_entity.pdbx_description
1 polymer ?
#
loop_
_entity_poly.entity_id
_entity_poly.type
_entity_poly.pdbx_seq_one_letter_code
_entity_poly.pdbx_strand_id
1 'polypeptide(L)' 'LYIASQIALAHGGDIDVVSDETETRFTFRMPVA' A
#
# COMPACT_ATOMS: atom_id res chain seq x y z
N LEU A 1 1.55 8.51 1.97
CA LEU A 1 1.01 7.15 2.20
C LEU A 1 -0.45 7.17 2.61
N TYR A 2 -0.87 8.02 3.56
CA TYR A 2 -2.27 8.06 4.01
C TYR A 2 -3.28 8.21 2.86
N ILE A 3 -3.16 9.25 2.02
CA ILE A 3 -4.06 9.44 0.87
C ILE A 3 -4.06 8.22 -0.07
N ALA A 4 -2.89 7.66 -0.37
CA ALA A 4 -2.78 6.50 -1.24
C ALA A 4 -3.42 5.24 -0.62
N SER A 5 -3.25 5.03 0.69
CA SER A 5 -3.92 3.97 1.44
C SER A 5 -5.44 4.14 1.42
N GLN A 6 -5.95 5.36 1.62
CA GLN A 6 -7.38 5.63 1.52
C GLN A 6 -7.94 5.35 0.11
N ILE A 7 -7.19 5.70 -0.95
CA ILE A 7 -7.58 5.40 -2.34
C ILE A 7 -7.58 3.88 -2.57
N ALA A 8 -6.51 3.17 -2.19
CA ALA A 8 -6.45 1.72 -2.38
C ALA A 8 -7.60 1.01 -1.66
N LEU A 9 -7.86 1.37 -0.40
CA LEU A 9 -8.98 0.83 0.38
C LEU A 9 -10.33 1.09 -0.30
N ALA A 10 -10.55 2.30 -0.84
CA ALA A 10 -11.77 2.64 -1.57
C ALA A 10 -11.96 1.80 -2.86
N HIS A 11 -10.87 1.26 -3.43
CA HIS A 11 -10.89 0.39 -4.60
C HIS A 11 -10.79 -1.11 -4.26
N GLY A 12 -10.93 -1.49 -2.98
CA GLY A 12 -10.82 -2.88 -2.52
C GLY A 12 -9.38 -3.43 -2.53
N GLY A 13 -8.40 -2.55 -2.71
CA GLY A 13 -6.98 -2.84 -2.58
C GLY A 13 -6.43 -2.45 -1.21
N ASP A 14 -5.11 -2.49 -1.09
CA ASP A 14 -4.38 -2.21 0.14
C ASP A 14 -2.97 -1.65 -0.15
N ILE A 15 -2.46 -0.84 0.78
CA ILE A 15 -1.07 -0.35 0.75
C ILE A 15 -0.45 -0.57 2.12
N ASP A 16 0.63 -1.33 2.14
CA ASP A 16 1.43 -1.58 3.33
C ASP A 16 2.85 -1.01 3.20
N VAL A 17 3.46 -0.66 4.33
CA VAL A 17 4.82 -0.14 4.41
C VAL A 17 5.60 -0.86 5.49
N VAL A 18 6.76 -1.38 5.12
CA VAL A 18 7.75 -1.92 6.05
C VAL A 18 9.01 -1.09 5.89
N SER A 19 9.56 -0.58 6.99
CA SER A 19 10.83 0.11 6.99
C SER A 19 11.73 -0.49 8.05
N ASP A 20 12.96 -0.80 7.67
CA ASP A 20 14.03 -1.23 8.56
C ASP A 20 15.28 -0.38 8.31
N GLU A 21 16.42 -0.77 8.89
CA GLU A 21 17.69 -0.04 8.77
C GLU A 21 18.32 -0.14 7.37
N THR A 22 17.86 -1.07 6.52
CA THR A 22 18.41 -1.36 5.19
C THR A 22 17.55 -0.76 4.09
N GLU A 23 16.22 -0.81 4.22
CA GLU A 23 15.31 -0.29 3.20
C GLU A 23 13.92 0.11 3.74
N THR A 24 13.22 0.88 2.90
CA THR A 24 11.78 1.09 3.03
C THR A 24 11.09 0.45 1.84
N ARG A 25 10.21 -0.52 2.12
CA ARG A 25 9.46 -1.28 1.13
C ARG A 25 7.99 -0.92 1.19
N PHE A 26 7.44 -0.51 0.04
CA PHE A 26 6.02 -0.25 -0.15
C PHE A 26 5.40 -1.41 -0.91
N THR A 27 4.34 -1.99 -0.37
CA THR A 27 3.60 -3.06 -1.05
C THR A 27 2.20 -2.57 -1.40
N PHE A 28 1.92 -2.52 -2.70
CA PHE A 28 0.62 -2.13 -3.24
C PHE A 28 -0.11 -3.38 -3.75
N ARG A 29 -1.33 -3.61 -3.28
CA ARG A 29 -2.17 -4.74 -3.70
C ARG A 29 -3.48 -4.20 -4.26
N MET A 30 -3.89 -4.70 -5.42
CA MET A 30 -5.17 -4.36 -6.03
C MET A 30 -5.88 -5.63 -6.51
N PRO A 31 -7.21 -5.68 -6.44
CA PRO A 31 -7.98 -6.71 -7.12
C PRO A 31 -7.68 -6.68 -8.62
N VAL A 32 -7.49 -7.86 -9.22
CA VAL A 32 -7.48 -8.03 -10.68
C VAL A 32 -8.92 -8.24 -11.14
N ALA A 33 -9.31 -7.52 -12.19
CA ALA A 33 -10.65 -7.53 -12.77
C ALA A 33 -11.01 -8.89 -13.40
#